data_AF-A0A921KMF5-F1
#
_entry.id   AF-A0A921KMF5-F1
#
_cell.length_a   1.000
_cell.length_b   1.000
_cell.length_c   1.000
_cell.angle_alpha   90.00
_cell.angle_beta   90.00
_cell.angle_gamma   90.00
#
_symmetry.space_group_name_H-M   'P 1'
#
loop_
_entity.id
_entity.type
_entity.pdbx_description
1 polymer ?
#
loop_
_entity_poly.entity_id
_entity_poly.type
_entity_poly.pdbx_seq_one_letter_code
_entity_poly.pdbx_strand_id
1 'polypeptide(L)' 'MDGMDDAARLAAYDEFAAGVRDELEATKARMGELAAAGRVKSATYRQLFAARVTLREIDARLRERGL' A
#
# COMPACT_ATOMS: atom_id res chain seq x y z
N MET A 1 -20.22 -19.81 17.45
CA MET A 1 -19.12 -18.96 16.94
C MET A 1 -19.73 -18.14 15.82
N ASP A 2 -19.93 -16.85 16.09
CA ASP A 2 -20.45 -15.87 15.14
C ASP A 2 -19.56 -15.86 13.90
N GLY A 3 -20.06 -16.49 12.83
CA GLY A 3 -19.51 -16.33 11.50
C GLY A 3 -19.75 -14.88 11.11
N MET A 4 -18.68 -14.10 11.05
CA MET A 4 -18.70 -12.82 10.37
C MET A 4 -19.32 -13.06 8.99
N ASP A 5 -20.47 -12.44 8.72
CA ASP A 5 -21.20 -12.56 7.46
C ASP A 5 -20.20 -12.49 6.30
N ASP A 6 -20.26 -13.42 5.36
CA ASP A 6 -19.32 -13.50 4.24
C ASP A 6 -19.25 -12.15 3.50
N ALA A 7 -20.36 -11.40 3.48
CA ALA A 7 -20.41 -10.04 2.97
C ALA A 7 -19.58 -9.05 3.80
N ALA A 8 -19.67 -9.10 5.13
CA ALA A 8 -18.86 -8.28 6.02
C ALA A 8 -17.37 -8.61 5.92
N ARG A 9 -17.03 -9.90 5.74
CA ARG A 9 -15.65 -10.34 5.49
C ARG A 9 -15.13 -9.82 4.15
N LEU A 10 -15.93 -9.87 3.09
CA LEU A 10 -15.54 -9.33 1.78
C LEU A 10 -15.34 -7.81 1.84
N ALA A 11 -16.25 -7.07 2.46
CA ALA A 11 -16.13 -5.63 2.63
C ALA A 11 -14.85 -5.23 3.39
N ALA A 12 -14.45 -6.01 4.40
CA ALA A 12 -13.20 -5.78 5.11
C ALA A 12 -11.96 -6.00 4.20
N TYR A 13 -12.01 -6.93 3.25
CA TYR A 13 -10.94 -7.12 2.27
C TYR A 13 -10.91 -6.02 1.22
N ASP A 14 -12.07 -5.50 0.79
CA ASP A 14 -12.16 -4.33 -0.09
C ASP A 14 -11.58 -3.07 0.57
N GLU A 15 -11.91 -2.84 1.84
CA GLU A 15 -11.35 -1.75 2.65
C GLU A 15 -9.83 -1.91 2.81
N PHE A 16 -9.36 -3.13 3.07
CA PHE A 16 -7.93 -3.43 3.12
C PHE A 16 -7.24 -3.10 1.79
N ALA A 17 -7.83 -3.49 0.65
CA ALA A 17 -7.27 -3.21 -0.67
C ALA A 17 -7.21 -1.70 -0.96
N ALA A 18 -8.24 -0.94 -0.57
CA ALA A 18 -8.22 0.52 -0.62
C ALA A 18 -7.10 1.10 0.25
N GLY A 19 -6.96 0.62 1.50
CA GLY A 19 -5.91 1.06 2.42
C GLY A 19 -4.49 0.83 1.89
N VAL A 20 -4.22 -0.33 1.28
CA VAL A 20 -2.92 -0.62 0.64
C VAL A 20 -2.62 0.38 -0.48
N ARG A 21 -3.62 0.75 -1.28
CA ARG A 21 -3.48 1.71 -2.38
C ARG A 21 -3.22 3.11 -1.86
N ASP A 22 -3.94 3.53 -0.83
CA ASP A 22 -3.75 4.82 -0.18
C ASP A 22 -2.36 4.94 0.44
N GLU A 23 -1.89 3.89 1.13
CA GLU A 23 -0.53 3.85 1.69
C GLU A 23 0.53 3.88 0.59
N LEU A 24 0.30 3.20 -0.53
CA LEU A 24 1.20 3.23 -1.69
C LEU A 24 1.30 4.64 -2.29
N GLU A 25 0.19 5.35 -2.45
CA GLU A 25 0.18 6.72 -2.96
C GLU A 25 0.83 7.69 -1.97
N ALA A 26 0.53 7.59 -0.67
CA ALA A 26 1.19 8.38 0.37
C ALA A 26 2.72 8.15 0.39
N THR A 27 3.16 6.90 0.23
CA THR A 27 4.58 6.55 0.15
C THR A 27 5.23 7.20 -1.08
N LYS A 28 4.58 7.14 -2.25
CA LYS A 28 5.06 7.80 -3.47
C LYS A 28 5.16 9.31 -3.29
N ALA A 29 4.16 9.95 -2.70
CA ALA A 29 4.16 11.39 -2.43
C ALA A 29 5.34 11.77 -1.53
N ARG A 30 5.56 11.05 -0.43
CA ARG A 30 6.67 11.31 0.50
C ARG A 30 8.03 11.08 -0.15
N MET A 31 8.16 10.08 -1.02
CA MET A 31 9.36 9.90 -1.82
C MET A 31 9.57 11.06 -2.80
N GLY A 32 8.51 11.57 -3.41
CA GLY A 32 8.54 12.76 -4.28
C GLY A 32 9.04 14.00 -3.56
N GLU A 33 8.57 14.26 -2.34
CA GLU A 33 9.06 15.36 -1.48
C GLU A 33 10.56 15.23 -1.19
N LEU A 34 11.01 14.03 -0.82
CA LEU A 34 12.44 13.78 -0.58
C LEU A 34 13.27 13.94 -1.86
N ALA A 35 12.73 13.53 -3.02
CA ALA A 35 13.39 13.68 -4.30
C ALA A 35 13.53 15.15 -4.70
N ALA A 36 12.47 15.95 -4.54
CA ALA A 36 12.48 17.40 -4.76
C ALA A 36 13.50 18.11 -3.85
N ALA A 37 13.70 17.60 -2.63
CA ALA A 37 14.72 18.09 -1.70
C ALA A 37 16.14 17.51 -1.95
N GLY A 38 16.36 16.73 -3.02
CA GLY A 38 17.66 16.12 -3.34
C GLY A 38 18.08 14.97 -2.42
N ARG A 39 17.18 14.43 -1.60
CA ARG A 39 17.45 13.44 -0.54
C ARG A 39 17.23 11.98 -0.99
N VAL A 40 17.34 11.70 -2.29
CA VAL A 40 17.12 10.35 -2.87
C VAL A 40 18.11 9.28 -2.38
N LYS A 41 19.27 9.67 -1.85
CA LYS A 41 20.26 8.73 -1.26
C LYS A 41 20.13 8.58 0.26
N SER A 42 19.12 9.20 0.88
CA SER A 42 18.92 9.10 2.33
C SER A 42 18.47 7.70 2.75
N ALA A 43 18.75 7.33 4.01
CA ALA A 43 18.25 6.08 4.58
C ALA A 43 16.72 6.01 4.52
N THR A 44 16.04 7.11 4.84
CA THR A 44 14.58 7.24 4.76
C THR A 44 14.05 7.00 3.35
N TYR A 45 14.68 7.56 2.31
CA TYR A 45 14.25 7.32 0.94
C TYR A 45 14.38 5.84 0.55
N ARG A 46 15.47 5.17 0.97
CA ARG A 46 15.64 3.72 0.73
C ARG A 46 14.58 2.87 1.45
N GLN A 47 14.25 3.24 2.70
CA GLN A 47 13.18 2.57 3.45
C GLN A 47 11.82 2.73 2.78
N LEU A 48 11.48 3.96 2.36
CA LEU A 48 10.24 4.22 1.61
C LEU A 48 10.22 3.50 0.26
N PHE A 49 11.36 3.41 -0.42
CA PHE A 49 11.46 2.65 -1.66
C PHE A 49 11.16 1.16 -1.43
N ALA A 50 11.70 0.56 -0.37
CA ALA A 50 11.42 -0.83 -0.02
C ALA A 50 9.93 -1.03 0.31
N ALA A 51 9.35 -0.15 1.13
CA ALA A 51 7.92 -0.16 1.46
C ALA A 51 7.06 -0.06 0.19
N ARG A 52 7.39 0.85 -0.74
CA ARG A 52 6.70 1.00 -2.02
C ARG A 52 6.71 -0.27 -2.87
N VAL A 53 7.83 -1.00 -2.90
CA VAL A 53 7.93 -2.27 -3.64
C VAL A 53 7.00 -3.30 -3.02
N THR A 54 7.05 -3.48 -1.71
CA THR A 54 6.15 -4.40 -0.98
C THR A 54 4.68 -4.06 -1.20
N LEU A 55 4.29 -2.80 -1.04
CA LEU A 55 2.91 -2.34 -1.23
C LEU A 55 2.42 -2.58 -2.68
N ARG A 56 3.29 -2.36 -3.66
CA ARG A 56 2.97 -2.64 -5.07
C ARG A 56 2.77 -4.14 -5.32
N GLU A 57 3.58 -5.00 -4.70
CA GLU A 57 3.41 -6.46 -4.81
C GLU A 57 2.12 -6.93 -4.14
N ILE A 58 1.74 -6.34 -3.01
CA ILE A 58 0.48 -6.64 -2.32
C ILE A 58 -0.72 -6.20 -3.20
N ASP A 59 -0.74 -4.96 -3.71
CA ASP A 59 -1.80 -4.48 -4.60
C ASP A 59 -1.92 -5.35 -5.87
N ALA A 60 -0.79 -5.80 -6.44
CA ALA A 60 -0.82 -6.72 -7.58
C ALA A 60 -1.54 -8.04 -7.24
N ARG A 61 -1.20 -8.66 -6.10
CA ARG A 61 -1.83 -9.91 -5.64
C ARG A 61 -3.31 -9.74 -5.29
N LEU A 62 -3.71 -8.57 -4.80
CA LEU A 62 -5.11 -8.23 -4.55
C LEU A 62 -5.90 -8.13 -5.87
N ARG A 63 -5.35 -7.43 -6.87
CA ARG A 63 -5.95 -7.32 -8.20
C ARG A 63 -6.11 -8.66 -8.91
N GLU A 64 -5.14 -9.57 -8.75
CA GLU A 64 -5.24 -10.95 -9.26
C GLU A 64 -6.45 -11.72 -8.68
N ARG A 65 -6.99 -11.27 -7.55
CA ARG A 65 -8.19 -11.83 -6.90
C ARG A 65 -9.45 -10.99 -7.11
N GLY A 66 -9.38 -9.93 -7.91
CA GLY A 66 -10.50 -9.04 -8.21
C GLY A 66 -10.79 -7.99 -7.14
N LEU A 67 -9.86 -7.77 -6.20
CA LEU A 67 -9.90 -6.74 -5.17
C LEU A 67 -9.14 -5.48 -5.61
#